data_AF-A0A7X5L5Y9-F1
#
_entry.id   AF-A0A7X5L5Y9-F1
#
_cell.length_a   1.000
_cell.length_b   1.000
_cell.length_c   1.000
_cell.angle_alpha   90.00
_cell.angle_beta   90.00
_cell.angle_gamma   90.00
#
_symmetry.space_group_name_H-M   'P 1'
#
loop_
_entity.id
_entity.type
_entity.pdbx_description
1 polymer ?
#
loop_
_entity_poly.entity_id
_entity_poly.type
_entity_poly.pdbx_seq_one_letter_code
_entity_poly.pdbx_strand_id
1 'polypeptide(L)'
;METYIKDLNLSPEVKTALSWYLHITKVSDLEGLNYLTFANRCPKNCNVLAIADELNALGYLYPPENEISVNNISMSKRLQNVLIRNNILYLSQLSIHPREEILKFRNMGESTMPELDSICEKYGIQIRSLVSIKEAFSDCHFPAALHTMFFKNAIFSIDDLKNKTAHDLYIICGHNYALNMKTYYTLKKNGVVFDDWEDKYLFEVLSQKNSALMWREYDLTTMSQLLDCNEERLKEICSTFPKLSETIMTLLPSIQS
;
A
#
# COMPACT_ATOMS: atom_id res chain seq x y z
N MET A 1 12.60 28.36 -1.53
CA MET A 1 11.33 28.92 -1.03
C MET A 1 10.26 27.93 -1.45
N GLU A 2 9.49 27.38 -0.51
CA GLU A 2 8.47 26.37 -0.82
C GLU A 2 7.34 26.99 -1.66
N THR A 3 6.90 26.29 -2.70
CA THR A 3 5.78 26.71 -3.54
C THR A 3 4.58 25.81 -3.28
N TYR A 4 3.41 26.39 -3.05
CA TYR A 4 2.19 25.64 -2.73
C TYR A 4 1.30 25.47 -3.96
N ILE A 5 0.63 24.33 -4.07
CA ILE A 5 -0.28 24.00 -5.18
C ILE A 5 -1.41 25.04 -5.32
N LYS A 6 -1.90 25.57 -4.21
CA LYS A 6 -2.97 26.59 -4.19
C LYS A 6 -2.57 27.88 -4.93
N ASP A 7 -1.28 28.21 -4.96
CA ASP A 7 -0.73 29.43 -5.53
C ASP A 7 -0.38 29.27 -7.03
N LEU A 8 -0.44 28.05 -7.56
CA LEU A 8 -0.19 27.78 -8.99
C LEU A 8 -1.38 28.19 -9.87
N ASN A 9 -1.12 28.49 -11.13
CA ASN A 9 -2.16 28.78 -12.13
C ASN A 9 -2.77 27.47 -12.69
N LEU A 10 -3.41 26.70 -11.82
CA LEU A 10 -4.12 25.46 -12.12
C LEU A 10 -5.64 25.71 -12.04
N SER A 11 -6.41 24.90 -12.76
CA SER A 11 -7.87 24.92 -12.65
C SER A 11 -8.34 24.58 -11.22
N PRO A 12 -9.48 25.14 -10.75
CA PRO A 12 -10.02 24.84 -9.42
C PRO A 12 -10.24 23.35 -9.18
N GLU A 13 -10.65 22.62 -10.22
CA GLU A 13 -10.86 21.17 -10.18
C GLU A 13 -9.54 20.43 -9.94
N VAL A 14 -8.47 20.80 -10.64
CA VAL A 14 -7.14 20.21 -10.45
C VAL A 14 -6.57 20.52 -9.06
N LYS A 15 -6.71 21.75 -8.57
CA LYS A 15 -6.29 22.12 -7.20
C LYS A 15 -7.01 21.29 -6.15
N THR A 16 -8.32 21.09 -6.33
CA THR A 16 -9.13 20.26 -5.45
C THR A 16 -8.70 18.79 -5.54
N ALA A 17 -8.46 18.28 -6.75
CA ALA A 17 -7.97 16.92 -6.99
C ALA A 17 -6.67 16.64 -6.22
N LEU A 18 -5.68 17.52 -6.37
CA LEU A 18 -4.36 17.40 -5.75
C LEU A 18 -4.43 17.49 -4.22
N SER A 19 -5.13 18.48 -3.68
CA SER A 19 -5.17 18.72 -2.23
C SER A 19 -6.04 17.70 -1.49
N TRP A 20 -7.27 17.47 -1.95
CA TRP A 20 -8.25 16.68 -1.20
C TRP A 20 -8.10 15.17 -1.39
N TYR A 21 -7.81 14.73 -2.61
CA TYR A 21 -7.75 13.29 -2.91
C TYR A 21 -6.34 12.72 -2.83
N LEU A 22 -5.32 13.53 -3.14
CA LEU A 22 -3.93 13.08 -3.21
C LEU A 22 -3.07 13.60 -2.06
N HIS A 23 -3.59 14.55 -1.26
CA HIS A 23 -2.85 15.22 -0.18
C HIS A 23 -1.55 15.89 -0.66
N ILE A 24 -1.49 16.27 -1.94
CA ILE A 24 -0.39 17.02 -2.56
C ILE A 24 -0.71 18.50 -2.37
N THR A 25 0.01 19.14 -1.45
CA THR A 25 -0.24 20.55 -1.08
C THR A 25 0.92 21.46 -1.48
N LYS A 26 2.09 20.88 -1.74
CA LYS A 26 3.33 21.54 -2.10
C LYS A 26 3.85 21.03 -3.44
N VAL A 27 4.65 21.84 -4.13
CA VAL A 27 5.33 21.42 -5.36
C VAL A 27 6.36 20.33 -5.06
N SER A 28 7.03 20.37 -3.91
CA SER A 28 7.95 19.31 -3.47
C SER A 28 7.30 17.93 -3.36
N ASP A 29 5.99 17.86 -3.10
CA ASP A 29 5.24 16.58 -3.06
C ASP A 29 5.17 15.89 -4.45
N LEU A 30 5.43 16.64 -5.54
CA LEU A 30 5.48 16.15 -6.92
C LEU A 30 6.89 15.69 -7.35
N GLU A 31 7.92 15.95 -6.54
CA GLU A 31 9.29 15.64 -6.89
C GLU A 31 9.48 14.13 -7.10
N GLY A 32 10.17 13.77 -8.19
CA GLY A 32 10.35 12.36 -8.60
C GLY A 32 9.12 11.70 -9.21
N LEU A 33 7.99 12.41 -9.36
CA LEU A 33 6.83 11.89 -10.07
C LEU A 33 6.90 12.16 -11.57
N ASN A 34 6.34 11.23 -12.33
CA ASN A 34 6.03 11.39 -13.75
C ASN A 34 4.55 11.01 -13.95
N TYR A 35 4.04 11.08 -15.18
CA TYR A 35 2.63 10.76 -15.45
C TYR A 35 2.25 9.35 -14.98
N LEU A 36 3.15 8.38 -15.11
CA LEU A 36 2.91 6.98 -14.74
C LEU A 36 2.84 6.82 -13.21
N THR A 37 3.85 7.31 -12.48
CA THR A 37 3.88 7.17 -11.01
C THR A 37 2.80 8.03 -10.34
N PHE A 38 2.45 9.18 -10.94
CA PHE A 38 1.32 10.00 -10.52
C PHE A 38 -0.01 9.27 -10.72
N ALA A 39 -0.24 8.67 -11.89
CA ALA A 39 -1.48 7.93 -12.18
C ALA A 39 -1.77 6.80 -11.18
N ASN A 40 -0.71 6.11 -10.71
CA ASN A 40 -0.82 5.05 -9.72
C ASN A 40 -1.29 5.53 -8.34
N ARG A 41 -1.12 6.82 -8.02
CA ARG A 41 -1.60 7.44 -6.77
C ARG A 41 -3.04 7.93 -6.88
N CYS A 42 -3.55 8.11 -8.10
CA CYS A 42 -4.87 8.70 -8.31
C CYS A 42 -6.01 7.72 -8.00
N PRO A 43 -7.13 8.21 -7.42
CA PRO A 43 -8.33 7.40 -7.27
C PRO A 43 -8.93 7.06 -8.64
N LYS A 44 -9.68 5.94 -8.71
CA LYS A 44 -10.35 5.52 -9.96
C LYS A 44 -11.31 6.61 -10.45
N ASN A 45 -11.45 6.72 -11.77
CA ASN A 45 -12.25 7.76 -12.46
C ASN A 45 -11.76 9.19 -12.28
N CYS A 46 -10.56 9.41 -11.73
CA CYS A 46 -9.90 10.71 -11.78
C CYS A 46 -9.48 11.00 -13.23
N ASN A 47 -9.64 12.24 -13.70
CA ASN A 47 -9.12 12.64 -15.02
C ASN A 47 -7.60 12.91 -14.91
N VAL A 48 -6.84 11.84 -14.69
CA VAL A 48 -5.40 11.90 -14.43
C VAL A 48 -4.65 12.60 -15.55
N LEU A 49 -5.03 12.34 -16.81
CA LEU A 49 -4.37 12.95 -17.96
C LEU A 49 -4.54 14.48 -17.96
N ALA A 50 -5.74 14.99 -17.70
CA ALA A 50 -5.96 16.44 -17.62
C ALA A 50 -5.17 17.10 -16.49
N ILE A 51 -5.12 16.46 -15.31
CA ILE A 51 -4.32 16.96 -14.18
C ILE A 51 -2.82 16.98 -14.55
N ALA A 52 -2.34 15.88 -15.14
CA ALA A 52 -0.95 15.73 -15.53
C ALA A 52 -0.54 16.75 -16.59
N ASP A 53 -1.41 17.03 -17.58
CA ASP A 53 -1.18 18.01 -18.63
C ASP A 53 -1.12 19.45 -18.10
N GLU A 54 -1.97 19.83 -17.14
CA GLU A 54 -1.87 21.14 -16.49
C GLU A 54 -0.57 21.28 -15.68
N LEU A 55 -0.15 20.24 -14.96
CA LEU A 55 1.13 20.23 -14.24
C LEU A 55 2.33 20.25 -15.19
N ASN A 56 2.22 19.60 -16.34
CA ASN A 56 3.25 19.61 -17.39
C ASN A 56 3.42 21.00 -18.02
N ALA A 57 2.31 21.69 -18.29
CA ALA A 57 2.34 23.06 -18.81
C ALA A 57 3.07 24.04 -17.89
N LEU A 58 3.09 23.76 -16.58
CA LEU A 58 3.82 24.53 -15.57
C LEU A 58 5.24 23.99 -15.28
N GLY A 59 5.64 22.88 -15.91
CA GLY A 59 6.97 22.28 -15.75
C GLY A 59 7.16 21.43 -14.49
N TYR A 60 6.08 20.96 -13.86
CA TYR A 60 6.14 20.18 -12.60
C TYR A 60 5.97 18.67 -12.77
N LEU A 61 5.42 18.22 -13.90
CA LEU A 61 5.22 16.80 -14.15
C LEU A 61 5.48 16.49 -15.63
N TYR A 62 6.21 15.43 -15.93
CA TYR A 62 6.57 15.09 -17.30
C TYR A 62 6.09 13.69 -17.68
N PRO A 63 5.75 13.45 -18.96
CA PRO A 63 5.56 12.10 -19.46
C PRO A 63 6.85 11.27 -19.26
N PRO A 64 6.74 10.00 -18.85
CA PRO A 64 7.89 9.11 -18.77
C PRO A 64 8.51 8.85 -20.14
N GLU A 65 9.84 8.72 -20.17
CA GLU A 65 10.59 8.31 -21.36
C GLU A 65 10.42 6.80 -21.62
N ASN A 66 10.37 6.41 -22.89
CA ASN A 66 10.31 5.00 -23.34
C ASN A 66 9.05 4.21 -22.92
N GLU A 67 8.01 4.89 -22.46
CA GLU A 67 6.73 4.27 -22.09
C GLU A 67 5.71 4.31 -23.23
N ILE A 68 4.92 3.24 -23.35
CA ILE A 68 3.95 3.10 -24.44
C ILE A 68 2.59 3.58 -23.95
N SER A 69 2.17 4.76 -24.41
CA SER A 69 0.85 5.31 -24.08
C SER A 69 -0.28 4.46 -24.68
N VAL A 70 -1.33 4.23 -23.90
CA VAL A 70 -2.55 3.55 -24.35
C VAL A 70 -3.26 4.28 -25.49
N ASN A 71 -3.05 5.59 -25.62
CA ASN A 71 -3.63 6.40 -26.69
C ASN A 71 -2.92 6.22 -28.04
N ASN A 72 -1.70 5.68 -28.05
CA ASN A 72 -0.89 5.50 -29.24
C ASN A 72 -0.99 4.07 -29.81
N ILE A 73 -1.81 3.21 -29.19
CA ILE A 73 -1.96 1.81 -29.58
C ILE A 73 -3.28 1.61 -30.32
N SER A 74 -3.24 0.87 -31.43
CA SER A 74 -4.45 0.39 -32.09
C SER A 74 -5.14 -0.67 -31.23
N MET A 75 -6.28 -0.31 -30.63
CA MET A 75 -7.14 -1.18 -29.84
C MET A 75 -8.60 -0.73 -29.95
N SER A 76 -9.51 -1.54 -29.44
CA SER A 76 -10.93 -1.21 -29.39
C SER A 76 -11.17 -0.02 -28.45
N LYS A 77 -12.12 0.85 -28.84
CA LYS A 77 -12.58 1.95 -27.97
C LYS A 77 -13.07 1.43 -26.61
N ARG A 78 -13.57 0.19 -26.57
CA ARG A 78 -13.97 -0.46 -25.32
C ARG A 78 -12.76 -0.67 -24.42
N LEU A 79 -11.71 -1.35 -24.91
CA LEU A 79 -10.50 -1.60 -24.13
C LEU A 79 -9.84 -0.29 -23.68
N GLN A 80 -9.68 0.67 -24.59
CA GLN A 80 -9.10 1.97 -24.26
C GLN A 80 -9.86 2.67 -23.12
N ASN A 81 -11.19 2.71 -23.20
CA ASN A 81 -12.02 3.28 -22.15
C ASN A 81 -11.94 2.52 -20.82
N VAL A 82 -11.75 1.20 -20.85
CA VAL A 82 -11.53 0.39 -19.64
C VAL A 82 -10.21 0.77 -18.97
N LEU A 83 -9.13 0.91 -19.74
CA LEU A 83 -7.81 1.29 -19.24
C LEU A 83 -7.81 2.71 -18.65
N ILE A 84 -8.31 3.70 -19.40
CA ILE A 84 -8.34 5.11 -18.97
C ILE A 84 -9.17 5.29 -17.68
N ARG A 85 -10.32 4.62 -17.54
CA ARG A 85 -11.14 4.71 -16.32
C ARG A 85 -10.46 4.13 -15.07
N ASN A 86 -9.49 3.23 -15.26
CA ASN A 86 -8.69 2.66 -14.20
C ASN A 86 -7.31 3.33 -14.08
N ASN A 87 -7.13 4.53 -14.64
CA ASN A 87 -5.90 5.33 -14.60
C ASN A 87 -4.68 4.63 -15.24
N ILE A 88 -4.91 3.74 -16.20
CA ILE A 88 -3.85 3.09 -16.98
C ILE A 88 -3.60 3.96 -18.21
N LEU A 89 -2.59 4.82 -18.11
CA LEU A 89 -2.13 5.71 -19.18
C LEU A 89 -1.05 5.04 -20.05
N TYR A 90 -0.28 4.12 -19.46
CA TYR A 90 0.82 3.40 -20.11
C TYR A 90 0.69 1.89 -19.91
N LEU A 91 1.09 1.10 -20.90
CA LEU A 91 0.95 -0.36 -20.83
C LEU A 91 1.75 -0.99 -19.68
N SER A 92 2.92 -0.46 -19.33
CA SER A 92 3.75 -0.96 -18.23
C SER A 92 3.02 -1.01 -16.89
N GLN A 93 2.05 -0.11 -16.67
CA GLN A 93 1.21 -0.15 -15.46
C GLN A 93 0.44 -1.47 -15.33
N LEU A 94 0.14 -2.18 -16.42
CA LEU A 94 -0.54 -3.48 -16.32
C LEU A 94 0.28 -4.53 -15.56
N SER A 95 1.60 -4.38 -15.49
CA SER A 95 2.48 -5.30 -14.75
C SER A 95 2.33 -5.19 -13.23
N ILE A 96 1.88 -4.04 -12.71
CA ILE A 96 1.69 -3.81 -11.26
C ILE A 96 0.32 -4.27 -10.76
N HIS A 97 -0.58 -4.63 -11.69
CA HIS A 97 -1.89 -5.16 -11.36
C HIS A 97 -1.94 -6.67 -11.66
N PRO A 98 -2.33 -7.50 -10.68
CA PRO A 98 -2.53 -8.91 -10.96
C PRO A 98 -3.71 -9.12 -11.93
N ARG A 99 -3.67 -10.19 -12.71
CA ARG A 99 -4.71 -10.56 -13.68
C ARG A 99 -6.11 -10.56 -13.06
N GLU A 100 -6.25 -11.05 -11.83
CA GLU A 100 -7.51 -11.11 -11.09
C GLU A 100 -8.07 -9.72 -10.74
N GLU A 101 -7.22 -8.70 -10.63
CA GLU A 101 -7.64 -7.31 -10.43
C GLU A 101 -8.10 -6.69 -11.76
N ILE A 102 -7.35 -6.91 -12.84
CA ILE A 102 -7.68 -6.40 -14.19
C ILE A 102 -9.02 -6.97 -14.67
N LEU A 103 -9.27 -8.27 -14.44
CA LEU A 103 -10.54 -8.92 -14.77
C LEU A 103 -11.76 -8.32 -14.06
N LYS A 104 -11.56 -7.62 -12.93
CA LYS A 104 -12.64 -6.93 -12.20
C LYS A 104 -12.92 -5.54 -12.75
N PHE A 105 -12.14 -5.05 -13.72
CA PHE A 105 -12.43 -3.76 -14.33
C PHE A 105 -13.79 -3.82 -15.03
N ARG A 106 -14.60 -2.78 -14.81
CA ARG A 106 -15.92 -2.69 -15.43
C ARG A 106 -15.77 -2.74 -16.94
N ASN A 107 -16.54 -3.60 -17.59
CA ASN A 107 -16.50 -3.88 -19.04
C ASN A 107 -15.27 -4.67 -19.52
N MET A 108 -14.44 -5.23 -18.63
CA MET A 108 -13.45 -6.24 -18.98
C MET A 108 -14.15 -7.60 -19.12
N GLY A 109 -14.57 -7.94 -20.35
CA GLY A 109 -15.34 -9.16 -20.64
C GLY A 109 -14.61 -10.13 -21.58
N GLU A 110 -15.33 -11.16 -22.03
CA GLU A 110 -14.81 -12.29 -22.82
C GLU A 110 -14.05 -11.88 -24.08
N SER A 111 -14.44 -10.78 -24.75
CA SER A 111 -13.72 -10.28 -25.94
C SER A 111 -12.64 -9.24 -25.63
N THR A 112 -12.68 -8.60 -24.46
CA THR A 112 -11.79 -7.47 -24.13
C THR A 112 -10.49 -7.93 -23.48
N MET A 113 -10.54 -8.96 -22.63
CA MET A 113 -9.31 -9.50 -22.01
C MET A 113 -8.38 -10.17 -23.02
N PRO A 114 -8.85 -11.00 -23.98
CA PRO A 114 -7.97 -11.59 -24.99
C PRO A 114 -7.33 -10.54 -25.91
N GLU A 115 -8.06 -9.46 -26.22
CA GLU A 115 -7.50 -8.31 -26.94
C GLU A 115 -6.34 -7.68 -26.15
N LEU A 116 -6.54 -7.46 -24.85
CA LEU A 116 -5.48 -6.94 -23.97
C LEU A 116 -4.29 -7.88 -23.88
N ASP A 117 -4.52 -9.19 -23.76
CA ASP A 117 -3.47 -10.21 -23.73
C ASP A 117 -2.61 -10.16 -25.01
N SER A 118 -3.24 -10.07 -26.19
CA SER A 118 -2.52 -9.97 -27.47
C SER A 118 -1.69 -8.68 -27.58
N ILE A 119 -2.22 -7.56 -27.09
CA ILE A 119 -1.48 -6.29 -27.05
C ILE A 119 -0.29 -6.39 -26.10
N CYS A 120 -0.50 -6.92 -24.90
CA CYS A 120 0.57 -7.11 -23.92
C CYS A 120 1.68 -8.01 -24.46
N GLU A 121 1.34 -9.13 -25.10
CA GLU A 121 2.30 -10.03 -25.75
C GLU A 121 3.12 -9.31 -26.82
N LYS A 122 2.45 -8.55 -27.70
CA LYS A 122 3.10 -7.76 -28.76
C LYS A 122 4.13 -6.77 -28.22
N TYR A 123 3.87 -6.18 -27.05
CA TYR A 123 4.73 -5.16 -26.44
C TYR A 123 5.59 -5.70 -25.29
N GLY A 124 5.64 -7.02 -25.07
CA GLY A 124 6.46 -7.64 -24.04
C GLY A 124 6.02 -7.34 -22.61
N ILE A 125 4.76 -7.00 -22.38
CA ILE A 125 4.21 -6.70 -21.05
C ILE A 125 3.67 -7.97 -20.40
N GLN A 126 4.17 -8.29 -19.21
CA GLN A 126 3.74 -9.48 -18.48
C GLN A 126 2.66 -9.12 -17.45
N ILE A 127 1.44 -9.63 -17.65
CA ILE A 127 0.39 -9.63 -16.62
C ILE A 127 0.51 -10.91 -15.80
N ARG A 128 0.87 -10.77 -14.52
CA ARG A 128 1.03 -11.91 -13.61
C ARG A 128 -0.25 -12.20 -12.85
N SER A 129 -0.46 -13.45 -12.44
CA SER A 129 -1.60 -13.88 -11.62
C SER A 129 -1.19 -14.01 -10.15
N LEU A 130 -2.18 -13.93 -9.25
CA LEU A 130 -2.02 -14.22 -7.82
C LEU A 130 -1.89 -15.72 -7.51
N VAL A 131 -1.97 -16.62 -8.50
CA VAL A 131 -1.92 -18.08 -8.26
C VAL A 131 -0.68 -18.50 -7.48
N SER A 132 0.51 -18.06 -7.88
CA SER A 132 1.76 -18.42 -7.19
C SER A 132 1.79 -17.95 -5.74
N ILE A 133 1.28 -16.74 -5.47
CA ILE A 133 1.17 -16.20 -4.10
C ILE A 133 0.18 -17.03 -3.28
N LYS A 134 -0.98 -17.37 -3.85
CA LYS A 134 -1.99 -18.18 -3.15
C LYS A 134 -1.45 -19.58 -2.83
N GLU A 135 -0.67 -20.16 -3.72
CA GLU A 135 -0.03 -21.46 -3.50
C GLU A 135 1.05 -21.37 -2.41
N ALA A 136 1.93 -20.37 -2.50
CA ALA A 136 3.01 -20.15 -1.53
C ALA A 136 2.51 -19.86 -0.11
N PHE A 137 1.32 -19.28 0.04
CA PHE A 137 0.70 -18.95 1.33
C PHE A 137 -0.58 -19.77 1.61
N SER A 138 -0.72 -20.94 0.98
CA SER A 138 -1.93 -21.77 1.08
C SER A 138 -2.27 -22.16 2.54
N ASP A 139 -1.27 -22.48 3.35
CA ASP A 139 -1.43 -22.82 4.78
C ASP A 139 -1.86 -21.63 5.66
N CYS A 140 -1.67 -20.40 5.17
CA CYS A 140 -1.94 -19.18 5.94
C CYS A 140 -3.41 -18.72 5.87
N HIS A 141 -4.22 -19.25 4.94
CA HIS A 141 -5.65 -18.91 4.80
C HIS A 141 -5.93 -17.40 4.75
N PHE A 142 -5.09 -16.65 4.04
CA PHE A 142 -5.18 -15.20 3.99
C PHE A 142 -6.37 -14.67 3.17
N PRO A 143 -6.92 -13.50 3.54
CA PRO A 143 -7.94 -12.84 2.74
C PRO A 143 -7.37 -12.43 1.37
N ALA A 144 -8.22 -12.45 0.33
CA ALA A 144 -7.79 -12.14 -1.04
C ALA A 144 -7.11 -10.77 -1.20
N ALA A 145 -7.50 -9.78 -0.40
CA ALA A 145 -6.88 -8.45 -0.40
C ALA A 145 -5.39 -8.49 -0.01
N LEU A 146 -5.01 -9.38 0.91
CA LEU A 146 -3.61 -9.49 1.34
C LEU A 146 -2.73 -10.10 0.24
N HIS A 147 -3.24 -11.03 -0.56
CA HIS A 147 -2.50 -11.53 -1.73
C HIS A 147 -2.20 -10.41 -2.74
N THR A 148 -3.14 -9.47 -2.94
CA THR A 148 -2.90 -8.29 -3.77
C THR A 148 -1.87 -7.35 -3.14
N MET A 149 -1.89 -7.18 -1.82
CA MET A 149 -0.87 -6.39 -1.10
C MET A 149 0.52 -7.00 -1.23
N PHE A 150 0.65 -8.32 -1.07
CA PHE A 150 1.90 -9.06 -1.28
C PHE A 150 2.41 -8.90 -2.71
N PHE A 151 1.54 -9.06 -3.71
CA PHE A 151 1.89 -8.85 -5.12
C PHE A 151 2.51 -7.46 -5.37
N LYS A 152 1.86 -6.41 -4.86
CA LYS A 152 2.31 -5.02 -5.02
C LYS A 152 3.63 -4.72 -4.34
N ASN A 153 3.99 -5.49 -3.31
CA ASN A 153 5.23 -5.38 -2.57
C ASN A 153 6.26 -6.44 -2.99
N ALA A 154 6.06 -7.09 -4.14
CA ALA A 154 6.93 -8.14 -4.67
C ALA A 154 7.17 -9.32 -3.71
N ILE A 155 6.16 -9.67 -2.90
CA ILE A 155 6.18 -10.83 -2.00
C ILE A 155 5.48 -11.99 -2.70
N PHE A 156 6.26 -12.91 -3.23
CA PHE A 156 5.77 -14.08 -3.96
C PHE A 156 5.89 -15.37 -3.16
N SER A 157 6.67 -15.37 -2.09
CA SER A 157 6.96 -16.52 -1.25
C SER A 157 7.26 -16.11 0.20
N ILE A 158 7.35 -17.09 1.09
CA ILE A 158 7.81 -16.91 2.48
C ILE A 158 9.23 -16.36 2.51
N ASP A 159 10.08 -16.74 1.57
CA ASP A 159 11.48 -16.29 1.51
C ASP A 159 11.60 -14.79 1.24
N ASP A 160 10.65 -14.19 0.52
CA ASP A 160 10.64 -12.74 0.26
C ASP A 160 10.35 -11.91 1.52
N LEU A 161 9.94 -12.57 2.61
CA LEU A 161 9.75 -11.96 3.93
C LEU A 161 11.01 -12.04 4.80
N LYS A 162 12.07 -12.71 4.35
CA LYS A 162 13.35 -12.74 5.07
C LYS A 162 13.90 -11.32 5.20
N ASN A 163 14.47 -11.04 6.36
CA ASN A 163 15.04 -9.73 6.73
C ASN A 163 14.01 -8.58 6.72
N LYS A 164 12.71 -8.88 6.75
CA LYS A 164 11.68 -7.87 6.97
C LYS A 164 11.40 -7.74 8.45
N THR A 165 11.09 -6.52 8.87
CA THR A 165 10.63 -6.22 10.21
C THR A 165 9.10 -6.32 10.31
N ALA A 166 8.56 -6.30 11.53
CA ALA A 166 7.12 -6.15 11.74
C ALA A 166 6.57 -4.80 11.20
N HIS A 167 7.43 -3.78 11.12
CA HIS A 167 7.09 -2.49 10.53
C HIS A 167 6.98 -2.55 9.00
N ASP A 168 7.87 -3.29 8.32
CA ASP A 168 7.71 -3.52 6.88
C ASP A 168 6.39 -4.23 6.58
N LEU A 169 6.00 -5.21 7.41
CA LEU A 169 4.72 -5.88 7.28
C LEU A 169 3.53 -4.92 7.50
N TYR A 170 3.66 -3.96 8.41
CA TYR A 170 2.67 -2.90 8.62
C TYR A 170 2.45 -2.04 7.38
N ILE A 171 3.55 -1.65 6.72
CA ILE A 171 3.51 -0.90 5.44
C ILE A 171 2.87 -1.75 4.35
N ILE A 172 3.27 -3.02 4.21
CA ILE A 172 2.68 -3.97 3.25
C ILE A 172 1.18 -4.11 3.46
N CYS A 173 0.73 -4.17 4.72
CA CYS A 173 -0.67 -4.25 5.10
C CYS A 173 -1.44 -2.92 4.95
N GLY A 174 -0.84 -1.90 4.33
CA GLY A 174 -1.48 -0.61 4.08
C GLY A 174 -1.80 0.16 5.36
N HIS A 175 -0.91 0.12 6.35
CA HIS A 175 -1.07 0.78 7.65
C HIS A 175 -2.28 0.29 8.48
N ASN A 176 -2.84 -0.87 8.14
CA ASN A 176 -3.92 -1.49 8.89
C ASN A 176 -3.36 -2.34 10.04
N TYR A 177 -3.41 -1.82 11.27
CA TYR A 177 -2.86 -2.49 12.45
C TYR A 177 -3.50 -3.88 12.70
N ALA A 178 -4.82 -4.00 12.58
CA ALA A 178 -5.52 -5.25 12.82
C ALA A 178 -5.14 -6.35 11.82
N LEU A 179 -5.01 -5.97 10.54
CA LEU A 179 -4.56 -6.86 9.49
C LEU A 179 -3.09 -7.24 9.69
N ASN A 180 -2.23 -6.27 10.01
CA ASN A 180 -0.82 -6.51 10.30
C ASN A 180 -0.64 -7.51 11.44
N MET A 181 -1.27 -7.26 12.58
CA MET A 181 -1.23 -8.15 13.75
C MET A 181 -1.66 -9.58 13.38
N LYS A 182 -2.80 -9.76 12.70
CA LYS A 182 -3.27 -11.09 12.29
C LYS A 182 -2.27 -11.77 11.35
N THR A 183 -1.75 -11.02 10.39
CA THR A 183 -0.80 -11.51 9.39
C THR A 183 0.52 -11.93 10.06
N TYR A 184 1.05 -11.10 10.97
CA TYR A 184 2.26 -11.38 11.75
C TYR A 184 2.17 -12.72 12.49
N TYR A 185 1.10 -12.93 13.28
CA TYR A 185 0.95 -14.19 14.02
C TYR A 185 0.80 -15.40 13.09
N THR A 186 0.06 -15.27 11.99
CA THR A 186 -0.08 -16.35 11.01
C THR A 186 1.26 -16.69 10.37
N LEU A 187 2.05 -15.69 9.96
CA LEU A 187 3.37 -15.88 9.36
C LEU A 187 4.35 -16.51 10.37
N LYS A 188 4.35 -16.04 11.61
CA LYS A 188 5.18 -16.60 12.70
C LYS A 188 4.83 -18.07 13.00
N LYS A 189 3.54 -18.42 12.98
CA LYS A 189 3.08 -19.81 13.11
C LYS A 189 3.57 -20.70 11.95
N ASN A 190 3.80 -20.11 10.78
CA ASN A 190 4.34 -20.79 9.59
C ASN A 190 5.87 -20.66 9.46
N GLY A 191 6.57 -20.30 10.55
CA GLY A 191 8.03 -20.33 10.61
C GLY A 191 8.74 -19.09 10.08
N VAL A 192 8.02 -18.02 9.74
CA VAL A 192 8.63 -16.74 9.36
C VAL A 192 9.24 -16.08 10.59
N VAL A 193 10.50 -15.67 10.47
CA VAL A 193 11.20 -14.87 11.48
C VAL A 193 11.34 -13.45 10.93
N PHE A 194 10.89 -12.47 11.71
CA PHE A 194 11.03 -11.06 11.38
C PHE A 194 12.23 -10.49 12.12
N ASP A 195 12.90 -9.54 11.47
CA ASP A 195 13.99 -8.77 12.08
C ASP A 195 13.42 -7.78 13.12
N ASP A 196 14.27 -7.41 14.07
CA ASP A 196 13.93 -6.42 15.08
C ASP A 196 13.78 -5.02 14.45
N TRP A 197 12.85 -4.24 14.99
CA TRP A 197 12.60 -2.84 14.64
C TRP A 197 12.62 -1.98 15.93
N GLU A 198 13.00 -0.71 15.80
CA GLU A 198 13.27 0.19 16.93
C GLU A 198 12.08 0.32 17.90
N ASP A 199 10.86 0.55 17.40
CA ASP A 199 9.65 0.68 18.22
C ASP A 199 8.73 -0.54 18.07
N LYS A 200 9.02 -1.60 18.84
CA LYS A 200 8.28 -2.86 18.79
C LYS A 200 6.77 -2.64 18.92
N TYR A 201 6.00 -3.30 18.05
CA TYR A 201 4.56 -3.37 18.22
C TYR A 201 4.20 -4.22 19.44
N LEU A 202 3.07 -3.89 20.08
CA LEU A 202 2.57 -4.65 21.23
C LEU A 202 2.25 -6.12 20.87
N PHE A 203 2.01 -6.44 19.60
CA PHE A 203 1.81 -7.83 19.16
C PHE A 203 3.10 -8.63 18.97
N GLU A 204 4.26 -7.99 18.98
CA GLU A 204 5.53 -8.72 18.96
C GLU A 204 5.88 -9.28 20.34
N VAL A 205 5.37 -8.60 21.38
CA VAL A 205 5.69 -8.85 22.79
C VAL A 205 4.58 -9.64 23.50
N LEU A 206 3.32 -9.42 23.12
CA LEU A 206 2.18 -10.02 23.79
C LEU A 206 1.59 -11.18 22.99
N SER A 207 0.54 -11.80 23.55
CA SER A 207 -0.30 -12.73 22.79
C SER A 207 -1.31 -11.96 21.93
N GLN A 208 -1.77 -12.58 20.84
CA GLN A 208 -2.74 -11.97 19.92
C GLN A 208 -3.99 -11.45 20.62
N LYS A 209 -4.49 -12.20 21.61
CA LYS A 209 -5.66 -11.81 22.40
C LYS A 209 -5.42 -10.53 23.18
N ASN A 210 -4.25 -10.40 23.82
CA ASN A 210 -3.91 -9.26 24.65
C ASN A 210 -3.62 -8.02 23.79
N SER A 211 -2.86 -8.16 22.70
CA SER A 211 -2.59 -7.05 21.77
C SER A 211 -3.88 -6.53 21.13
N ALA A 212 -4.82 -7.42 20.80
CA ALA A 212 -6.12 -7.02 20.28
C ALA A 212 -6.99 -6.29 21.31
N LEU A 213 -6.85 -6.61 22.61
CA LEU A 213 -7.56 -5.89 23.66
C LEU A 213 -6.91 -4.51 23.91
N MET A 214 -5.58 -4.46 23.97
CA MET A 214 -4.81 -3.21 24.08
C MET A 214 -5.19 -2.19 23.01
N TRP A 215 -5.24 -2.64 21.75
CA TRP A 215 -5.61 -1.77 20.64
C TRP A 215 -7.08 -1.34 20.69
N ARG A 216 -8.02 -2.23 21.06
CA ARG A 216 -9.45 -1.89 21.07
C ARG A 216 -9.87 -1.00 22.22
N GLU A 217 -9.33 -1.23 23.42
CA GLU A 217 -9.75 -0.52 24.63
C GLU A 217 -8.91 0.75 24.85
N TYR A 218 -7.64 0.75 24.43
CA TYR A 218 -6.70 1.82 24.74
C TYR A 218 -6.09 2.51 23.52
N ASP A 219 -6.37 2.04 22.29
CA ASP A 219 -5.77 2.57 21.05
C ASP A 219 -4.22 2.57 21.06
N LEU A 220 -3.63 1.59 21.74
CA LEU A 220 -2.19 1.42 21.83
C LEU A 220 -1.71 0.34 20.86
N THR A 221 -0.65 0.66 20.13
CA THR A 221 -0.11 -0.19 19.06
C THR A 221 1.37 -0.52 19.25
N THR A 222 2.15 0.38 19.84
CA THR A 222 3.61 0.20 20.03
C THR A 222 4.06 0.33 21.48
N MET A 223 5.30 -0.06 21.75
CA MET A 223 5.91 0.07 23.07
C MET A 223 6.14 1.54 23.44
N SER A 224 6.61 2.39 22.52
CA SER A 224 6.77 3.83 22.81
C SER A 224 5.46 4.49 23.25
N GLN A 225 4.34 4.20 22.56
CA GLN A 225 3.02 4.71 22.94
C GLN A 225 2.57 4.26 24.34
N LEU A 226 2.92 3.03 24.71
CA LEU A 226 2.64 2.51 26.03
C LEU A 226 3.49 3.22 27.09
N LEU A 227 4.78 3.45 26.83
CA LEU A 227 5.69 4.12 27.77
C LEU A 227 5.37 5.61 27.96
N ASP A 228 4.81 6.26 26.95
CA ASP A 228 4.39 7.66 27.01
C ASP A 228 3.03 7.87 27.70
N CYS A 229 2.35 6.79 28.11
CA CYS A 229 1.10 6.91 28.87
C CYS A 229 1.35 7.48 30.26
N ASN A 230 0.40 8.28 30.76
CA ASN A 230 0.48 8.79 32.14
C ASN A 230 0.44 7.64 33.17
N GLU A 231 0.99 7.89 34.35
CA GLU A 231 1.13 6.85 35.39
C GLU A 231 -0.20 6.20 35.78
N GLU A 232 -1.30 6.96 35.84
CA GLU A 232 -2.61 6.44 36.23
C GLU A 232 -3.15 5.44 35.20
N ARG A 233 -3.08 5.81 33.92
CA ARG A 233 -3.48 4.96 32.80
C ARG A 233 -2.57 3.74 32.67
N LEU A 234 -1.26 3.89 32.92
CA LEU A 234 -0.33 2.77 32.98
C LEU A 234 -0.66 1.80 34.12
N LYS A 235 -0.99 2.32 35.32
CA LYS A 235 -1.40 1.49 36.47
C LYS A 235 -2.70 0.74 36.15
N GLU A 236 -3.67 1.39 35.52
CA GLU A 236 -4.91 0.77 35.08
C GLU A 236 -4.65 -0.37 34.07
N ILE A 237 -3.85 -0.10 33.03
CA ILE A 237 -3.48 -1.09 32.01
C ILE A 237 -2.74 -2.27 32.66
N CYS A 238 -1.73 -2.03 33.49
CA CYS A 238 -0.98 -3.08 34.18
C CYS A 238 -1.87 -3.91 35.13
N SER A 239 -2.88 -3.30 35.75
CA SER A 239 -3.87 -4.02 36.57
C SER A 239 -4.76 -4.93 35.72
N THR A 240 -5.12 -4.48 34.51
CA THR A 240 -5.95 -5.22 33.56
C THR A 240 -5.17 -6.34 32.87
N PHE A 241 -3.86 -6.18 32.68
CA PHE A 241 -2.98 -7.16 32.04
C PHE A 241 -1.76 -7.51 32.91
N PRO A 242 -1.89 -8.41 33.90
CA PRO A 242 -0.78 -8.75 34.79
C PRO A 242 0.48 -9.29 34.08
N LYS A 243 0.31 -10.02 32.96
CA LYS A 243 1.43 -10.50 32.12
C LYS A 243 2.18 -9.36 31.40
N LEU A 244 1.49 -8.26 31.15
CA LEU A 244 2.06 -7.05 30.57
C LEU A 244 2.98 -6.39 31.60
N SER A 245 2.57 -6.34 32.87
CA SER A 245 3.40 -5.83 33.97
C SER A 245 4.74 -6.55 34.06
N GLU A 246 4.74 -7.90 34.04
CA GLU A 246 5.97 -8.69 34.06
C GLU A 246 6.86 -8.41 32.83
N THR A 247 6.25 -8.29 31.65
CA THR A 247 6.98 -8.04 30.40
C THR A 247 7.55 -6.61 30.32
N ILE A 248 6.78 -5.61 30.79
CA ILE A 248 7.20 -4.21 30.93
C ILE A 248 8.36 -4.12 31.92
N MET A 249 8.28 -4.79 33.07
CA MET A 249 9.34 -4.81 34.07
C MET A 249 10.64 -5.46 33.54
N THR A 250 10.54 -6.46 32.66
CA THR A 250 11.71 -7.04 31.99
C THR A 250 12.27 -6.18 30.84
N LEU A 251 11.44 -5.37 30.18
CA LEU A 251 11.83 -4.49 29.07
C LEU A 251 12.30 -3.09 29.54
N LEU A 252 12.02 -2.72 30.80
CA LEU A 252 12.43 -1.46 31.44
C LEU A 252 13.45 -1.58 32.60
N PRO A 253 14.64 -2.19 32.43
CA PRO A 253 15.72 -2.00 33.42
C PRO A 253 16.32 -0.58 33.38
N SER A 254 16.10 0.20 32.31
CA SER A 254 16.91 1.37 31.96
C SER A 254 16.28 2.75 32.22
N ILE A 255 15.20 2.84 33.00
CA ILE A 255 14.65 4.14 33.49
C ILE A 255 14.62 4.18 35.02
N GLN A 256 15.62 3.57 35.66
CA GLN A 256 15.99 3.84 37.04
C GLN A 256 17.50 4.03 37.15
N SER A 257 17.97 5.19 36.68
CA SER A 257 19.21 5.82 37.17
C SER A 257 19.15 7.32 36.95
#